data_AF-A0A9X0KUZ2-F1
#
_entry.id   AF-A0A9X0KUZ2-F1
#
_cell.length_a   1.000
_cell.length_b   1.000
_cell.length_c   1.000
_cell.angle_alpha   90.00
_cell.angle_beta   90.00
_cell.angle_gamma   90.00
#
_symmetry.space_group_name_H-M   'P 1'
#
loop_
_entity.id
_entity.type
_entity.pdbx_description
1 polymer ?
#
loop_
_entity_poly.entity_id
_entity_poly.type
_entity_poly.pdbx_seq_one_letter_code
_entity_poly.pdbx_strand_id
1 'polypeptide(L)'
;MKRVHVAAAVIRGADGSVLIARRADTQHQGGLWEFPGGKVEEGETVQAALARELQEELGIQVTAARPLIKVGHDYADKQVLLDVWEVSAFTGEPHGAEGQPLVWAAPRELPDYDFPAANQPIVAAARLPGEYLITPDGLDNIELLRGMQKAIAGGIKLVQLRAPGGYDPKYRDLAVDAAGLCAGKAQLMLKGPLEWLGDFPSAGWHLTAEQLRKYASRGRPFPENRWLAASCHNAEELALAEQMGVDFVTLSPVQPTLTHPDAQPLGWQQAAQLIAGFNKPVFLLGGVGPSERQQAWESGAQGVAGIRAFWPDEIV
;
A
#
# COMPACT_ATOMS: atom_id res chain seq x y z
N MET A 1 -11.69 28.63 6.12
CA MET A 1 -10.61 27.85 5.49
C MET A 1 -11.21 27.12 4.29
N LYS A 2 -10.64 27.27 3.10
CA LYS A 2 -11.19 26.65 1.88
C LYS A 2 -10.88 25.15 1.90
N ARG A 3 -11.90 24.31 1.68
CA ARG A 3 -11.73 22.86 1.50
C ARG A 3 -11.75 22.56 0.01
N VAL A 4 -10.80 21.76 -0.45
CA VAL A 4 -10.68 21.34 -1.84
C VAL A 4 -10.66 19.82 -1.86
N HIS A 5 -11.58 19.22 -2.61
CA HIS A 5 -11.63 17.79 -2.85
C HIS A 5 -11.17 17.55 -4.28
N VAL A 6 -10.19 16.68 -4.45
CA VAL A 6 -9.59 16.33 -5.74
C VAL A 6 -9.81 14.85 -5.98
N ALA A 7 -10.33 14.49 -7.15
CA ALA A 7 -10.35 13.13 -7.65
C ALA A 7 -9.09 12.91 -8.50
N ALA A 8 -8.27 11.92 -8.16
CA ALA A 8 -7.04 11.62 -8.90
C ALA A 8 -6.95 10.14 -9.25
N ALA A 9 -6.19 9.80 -10.29
CA ALA A 9 -6.14 8.46 -10.85
C ALA A 9 -4.72 7.86 -10.84
N VAL A 10 -4.60 6.66 -10.28
CA VAL A 10 -3.52 5.72 -10.60
C VAL A 10 -4.01 4.83 -11.74
N ILE A 11 -3.64 5.17 -12.97
CA ILE A 11 -4.09 4.47 -14.18
C ILE A 11 -3.11 3.36 -14.52
N ARG A 12 -3.61 2.12 -14.62
CA ARG A 12 -2.80 0.93 -14.94
C ARG A 12 -2.78 0.67 -16.44
N GLY A 13 -1.58 0.51 -16.98
CA GLY A 13 -1.36 -0.03 -18.33
C GLY A 13 -1.51 -1.55 -18.35
N ALA A 14 -1.61 -2.14 -19.56
CA ALA A 14 -1.75 -3.59 -19.73
C ALA A 14 -0.55 -4.39 -19.20
N ASP A 15 0.62 -3.78 -19.12
CA ASP A 15 1.87 -4.33 -18.57
C ASP A 15 2.08 -4.02 -17.07
N GLY A 16 1.11 -3.36 -16.42
CA GLY A 16 1.18 -2.94 -15.03
C GLY A 16 1.94 -1.63 -14.79
N SER A 17 2.39 -0.95 -15.84
CA SER A 17 2.90 0.43 -15.74
C SER A 17 1.82 1.39 -15.22
N VAL A 18 2.25 2.54 -14.72
CA VAL A 18 1.39 3.60 -14.20
C VAL A 18 1.57 4.86 -15.03
N LEU A 19 0.47 5.42 -15.51
CA LEU A 19 0.50 6.68 -16.24
C LEU A 19 0.67 7.85 -15.27
N ILE A 20 1.67 8.69 -15.52
CA ILE A 20 1.94 9.92 -14.79
C ILE A 20 2.07 11.08 -15.77
N ALA A 21 1.66 12.27 -15.33
CA ALA A 21 1.74 13.49 -16.11
C ALA A 21 2.72 14.47 -15.47
N ARG A 22 3.35 15.32 -16.28
CA ARG A 22 4.21 16.40 -15.77
C ARG A 22 3.47 17.73 -15.81
N ARG A 23 3.37 18.40 -14.67
CA ARG A 23 2.77 19.74 -14.58
C ARG A 23 3.49 20.72 -15.49
N ALA A 24 2.72 21.57 -16.16
CA ALA A 24 3.30 22.73 -16.85
C ALA A 24 4.08 23.60 -15.85
N ASP A 25 5.22 24.14 -16.28
CA ASP A 25 6.12 24.93 -15.41
C ASP A 25 5.43 26.16 -14.80
N THR A 26 4.36 26.66 -15.42
CA THR A 26 3.59 27.83 -15.00
C THR A 26 2.54 27.54 -13.91
N GLN A 27 2.27 26.28 -13.58
CA GLN A 27 1.30 25.90 -12.56
C GLN A 27 1.90 25.91 -11.13
N HIS A 28 1.04 25.81 -10.11
CA HIS A 28 1.50 25.70 -8.73
C HIS A 28 2.30 24.39 -8.52
N GLN A 29 3.57 24.52 -8.13
CA GLN A 29 4.55 23.42 -8.12
C GLN A 29 4.80 22.82 -9.53
N GLY A 30 4.88 23.69 -10.55
CA GLY A 30 5.18 23.30 -11.93
C GLY A 30 6.49 22.55 -12.10
N GLY A 31 6.56 21.70 -13.12
CA GLY A 31 7.72 20.85 -13.42
C GLY A 31 7.78 19.53 -12.64
N LEU A 32 6.99 19.37 -11.57
CA LEU A 32 6.80 18.11 -10.83
C LEU A 32 5.87 17.14 -11.58
N TRP A 33 5.98 15.86 -11.24
CA TRP A 33 5.09 14.81 -11.72
C TRP A 33 3.84 14.68 -10.84
N GLU A 34 2.75 14.21 -11.44
CA GLU A 34 1.48 14.00 -10.76
C GLU A 34 0.68 12.83 -11.32
N PHE A 35 -0.32 12.44 -10.54
CA PHE A 35 -1.38 11.53 -10.95
C PHE A 35 -2.50 12.37 -11.58
N PRO A 36 -2.94 12.07 -12.81
CA PRO A 36 -3.97 12.85 -13.50
C PRO A 36 -5.28 12.94 -12.74
N GLY A 37 -6.02 14.03 -12.96
CA GLY A 37 -7.30 14.31 -12.32
C GLY A 37 -7.42 15.73 -11.77
N GLY A 38 -8.60 16.07 -11.28
CA GLY A 38 -8.93 17.44 -10.92
C GLY A 38 -9.94 17.57 -9.80
N LYS A 39 -10.53 18.76 -9.69
CA LYS A 39 -11.37 19.11 -8.53
C LYS A 39 -12.76 18.48 -8.69
N VAL A 40 -13.28 17.98 -7.59
CA VAL A 40 -14.68 17.57 -7.50
C VAL A 40 -15.55 18.82 -7.42
N GLU A 41 -16.50 18.96 -8.34
CA GLU A 41 -17.43 20.10 -8.36
C GLU A 41 -18.58 19.92 -7.36
N GLU A 42 -19.30 21.01 -7.09
CA GLU A 42 -20.43 20.99 -6.15
C GLU A 42 -21.56 20.09 -6.69
N GLY A 43 -21.96 19.09 -5.88
CA GLY A 43 -22.99 18.11 -6.27
C GLY A 43 -22.48 16.97 -7.15
N GLU A 44 -21.20 16.99 -7.54
CA GLU A 44 -20.57 15.94 -8.34
C GLU A 44 -20.11 14.77 -7.45
N THR A 45 -20.26 13.53 -7.93
CA THR A 45 -19.65 12.37 -7.25
C THR A 45 -18.17 12.29 -7.60
N VAL A 46 -17.35 11.70 -6.73
CA VAL A 46 -15.90 11.54 -7.00
C VAL A 46 -15.65 10.77 -8.29
N GLN A 47 -16.47 9.74 -8.57
CA GLN A 47 -16.36 8.96 -9.80
C GLN A 47 -16.75 9.76 -11.05
N ALA A 48 -17.75 10.64 -10.96
CA ALA A 48 -18.12 11.52 -12.07
C ALA A 48 -17.02 12.54 -12.35
N ALA A 49 -16.47 13.16 -11.29
CA ALA A 49 -15.32 14.06 -11.40
C ALA A 49 -14.12 13.36 -12.04
N LEU A 50 -13.75 12.17 -11.54
CA LEU A 50 -12.66 11.37 -12.08
C LEU A 50 -12.86 11.10 -13.58
N ALA A 51 -14.05 10.63 -13.99
CA ALA A 51 -14.32 10.32 -15.39
C ALA A 51 -14.27 11.55 -16.31
N ARG A 52 -14.80 12.69 -15.85
CA ARG A 52 -14.76 13.96 -16.58
C ARG A 52 -13.32 14.45 -16.75
N GLU A 53 -12.57 14.56 -15.65
CA GLU A 53 -11.20 15.07 -15.64
C GLU A 53 -10.28 14.20 -16.52
N LEU A 54 -10.37 12.87 -16.43
CA LEU A 54 -9.55 11.99 -17.30
C LEU A 54 -9.95 12.07 -18.78
N GLN A 55 -11.22 12.35 -19.09
CA GLN A 55 -11.64 12.58 -20.46
C GLN A 55 -11.12 13.92 -21.00
N GLU A 56 -11.12 14.97 -20.17
CA GLU A 56 -10.64 16.31 -20.52
C GLU A 56 -9.12 16.37 -20.64
N GLU A 57 -8.38 15.81 -19.69
CA GLU A 57 -6.92 15.89 -19.63
C GLU A 57 -6.22 14.86 -20.51
N LEU A 58 -6.80 13.66 -20.66
CA LEU A 58 -6.13 12.50 -21.28
C LEU A 58 -6.87 11.93 -22.49
N GLY A 59 -8.13 12.32 -22.72
CA GLY A 59 -8.94 11.77 -23.80
C GLY A 59 -9.48 10.35 -23.56
N ILE A 60 -9.48 9.84 -22.32
CA ILE A 60 -9.90 8.47 -22.00
C ILE A 60 -11.24 8.40 -21.26
N GLN A 61 -11.96 7.29 -21.43
CA GLN A 61 -13.19 6.99 -20.70
C GLN A 61 -12.98 5.82 -19.74
N VAL A 62 -13.16 6.06 -18.45
CA VAL A 62 -13.03 5.04 -17.40
C VAL A 62 -14.12 3.99 -17.54
N THR A 63 -13.73 2.70 -17.57
CA THR A 63 -14.68 1.57 -17.60
C THR A 63 -14.59 0.69 -16.36
N ALA A 64 -13.47 0.69 -15.66
CA ALA A 64 -13.33 0.06 -14.34
C ALA A 64 -12.39 0.86 -13.45
N ALA A 65 -12.88 1.20 -12.26
CA ALA A 65 -12.10 1.87 -11.23
C ALA A 65 -12.53 1.44 -9.82
N ARG A 66 -11.62 1.56 -8.86
CA ARG A 66 -11.86 1.32 -7.43
C ARG A 66 -11.16 2.36 -6.56
N PRO A 67 -11.60 2.58 -5.31
CA PRO A 67 -10.82 3.35 -4.35
C PRO A 67 -9.44 2.73 -4.13
N LEU A 68 -8.41 3.58 -4.03
CA LEU A 68 -7.04 3.18 -3.72
C LEU A 68 -6.56 3.72 -2.38
N ILE A 69 -6.62 5.04 -2.20
CA ILE A 69 -6.19 5.73 -0.98
C ILE A 69 -6.80 7.13 -0.89
N LYS A 70 -7.01 7.63 0.32
CA LYS A 70 -7.33 9.04 0.56
C LYS A 70 -6.20 9.69 1.34
N VAL A 71 -5.78 10.88 0.90
CA VAL A 71 -4.70 11.64 1.53
C VAL A 71 -5.18 13.05 1.84
N GLY A 72 -5.27 13.38 3.13
CA GLY A 72 -5.53 14.72 3.62
C GLY A 72 -4.24 15.52 3.77
N HIS A 73 -4.22 16.75 3.27
CA HIS A 73 -3.09 17.67 3.44
C HIS A 73 -3.58 19.07 3.78
N ASP A 74 -3.10 19.59 4.92
CA ASP A 74 -3.41 20.94 5.38
C ASP A 74 -2.29 21.90 4.96
N TYR A 75 -2.59 22.74 3.96
CA TYR A 75 -1.76 23.89 3.63
C TYR A 75 -2.15 25.09 4.51
N ALA A 76 -1.27 26.09 4.61
CA ALA A 76 -1.50 27.29 5.41
C ALA A 76 -2.81 28.03 5.05
N ASP A 77 -3.26 27.95 3.79
CA ASP A 77 -4.41 28.66 3.23
C ASP A 77 -5.63 27.76 2.92
N LYS A 78 -5.46 26.43 2.83
CA LYS A 78 -6.49 25.49 2.39
C LYS A 78 -6.28 24.07 2.91
N GLN A 79 -7.36 23.31 3.02
CA GLN A 79 -7.32 21.86 3.27
C GLN A 79 -7.61 21.13 1.96
N VAL A 80 -6.76 20.18 1.60
CA VAL A 80 -6.91 19.38 0.38
C VAL A 80 -7.15 17.92 0.77
N LEU A 81 -8.17 17.31 0.20
CA LEU A 81 -8.38 15.87 0.21
C LEU A 81 -8.11 15.33 -1.19
N LEU A 82 -7.07 14.52 -1.33
CA LEU A 82 -6.80 13.73 -2.53
C LEU A 82 -7.55 12.40 -2.38
N ASP A 83 -8.60 12.18 -3.17
CA ASP A 83 -9.38 10.95 -3.21
C ASP A 83 -8.95 10.16 -4.44
N VAL A 84 -8.07 9.19 -4.24
CA VAL A 84 -7.33 8.55 -5.31
C VAL A 84 -7.94 7.21 -5.64
N TRP A 85 -8.17 7.00 -6.93
CA TRP A 85 -8.78 5.80 -7.49
C TRP A 85 -7.77 5.07 -8.37
N GLU A 86 -7.77 3.74 -8.31
CA GLU A 86 -7.07 2.91 -9.28
C GLU A 86 -8.00 2.69 -10.48
N VAL A 87 -7.56 3.08 -11.66
CA VAL A 87 -8.25 2.82 -12.93
C VAL A 87 -7.57 1.64 -13.59
N SER A 88 -8.28 0.50 -13.66
CA SER A 88 -7.76 -0.75 -14.21
C SER A 88 -8.21 -1.01 -15.64
N ALA A 89 -9.25 -0.31 -16.11
CA ALA A 89 -9.70 -0.37 -17.49
C ALA A 89 -10.32 0.97 -17.94
N PHE A 90 -10.06 1.32 -19.20
CA PHE A 90 -10.59 2.50 -19.88
C PHE A 90 -10.64 2.25 -21.39
N THR A 91 -11.30 3.15 -22.13
CA THR A 91 -11.25 3.23 -23.60
C THR A 91 -10.58 4.53 -24.04
N GLY A 92 -10.09 4.56 -25.28
CA GLY A 92 -9.30 5.67 -25.82
C GLY A 92 -7.79 5.47 -25.63
N GLU A 93 -7.00 6.31 -26.28
CA GLU A 93 -5.54 6.33 -26.18
C GLU A 93 -5.12 7.57 -25.37
N PRO A 94 -4.46 7.41 -24.19
CA PRO A 94 -4.05 8.53 -23.38
C PRO A 94 -3.07 9.45 -24.13
N HIS A 95 -3.38 10.73 -24.14
CA HIS A 95 -2.50 11.78 -24.68
C HIS A 95 -2.67 13.05 -23.84
N GLY A 96 -1.64 13.89 -23.75
CA GLY A 96 -1.76 15.15 -23.01
C GLY A 96 -2.63 16.15 -23.77
N ALA A 97 -3.94 16.16 -23.52
CA ALA A 97 -4.89 17.02 -24.21
C ALA A 97 -4.64 18.53 -23.94
N GLU A 98 -3.95 18.84 -22.84
CA GLU A 98 -3.50 20.18 -22.47
C GLU A 98 -2.04 20.46 -22.88
N GLY A 99 -1.40 19.54 -23.62
CA GLY A 99 0.00 19.63 -24.02
C GLY A 99 1.00 19.18 -22.96
N GLN A 100 0.54 18.54 -21.89
CA GLN A 100 1.37 18.02 -20.82
C GLN A 100 2.11 16.73 -21.22
N PRO A 101 3.40 16.58 -20.91
CA PRO A 101 4.12 15.33 -21.12
C PRO A 101 3.54 14.19 -20.28
N LEU A 102 3.40 13.02 -20.89
CA LEU A 102 2.94 11.79 -20.24
C LEU A 102 4.04 10.73 -20.27
N VAL A 103 4.12 9.93 -19.20
CA VAL A 103 5.01 8.76 -19.12
C VAL A 103 4.27 7.58 -18.50
N TRP A 104 4.44 6.41 -19.12
CA TRP A 104 4.13 5.13 -18.50
C TRP A 104 5.36 4.66 -17.71
N ALA A 105 5.30 4.76 -16.39
CA ALA A 105 6.40 4.38 -15.50
C ALA A 105 6.16 2.99 -14.90
N ALA A 106 7.19 2.15 -14.78
CA ALA A 106 7.05 0.94 -13.97
C ALA A 106 6.81 1.34 -12.50
N PRO A 107 5.99 0.61 -11.72
CA PRO A 107 5.73 0.98 -10.32
C PRO A 107 7.01 1.16 -9.49
N ARG A 108 8.04 0.33 -9.74
CA ARG A 108 9.33 0.41 -9.05
C ARG A 108 10.12 1.70 -9.32
N GLU A 109 9.86 2.37 -10.44
CA GLU A 109 10.54 3.59 -10.90
C GLU A 109 9.82 4.86 -10.40
N LEU A 110 8.58 4.74 -9.92
CA LEU A 110 7.83 5.90 -9.40
C LEU A 110 8.60 6.73 -8.36
N PRO A 111 9.38 6.15 -7.42
CA PRO A 111 10.17 6.94 -6.48
C PRO A 111 11.30 7.78 -7.12
N ASP A 112 11.67 7.49 -8.38
CA ASP A 112 12.71 8.23 -9.11
C ASP A 112 12.17 9.51 -9.76
N TYR A 113 10.86 9.73 -9.74
CA TYR A 113 10.21 10.94 -10.25
C TYR A 113 9.92 11.92 -9.11
N ASP A 114 10.12 13.21 -9.38
CA ASP A 114 9.86 14.27 -8.40
C ASP A 114 8.36 14.53 -8.24
N PHE A 115 7.78 13.98 -7.17
CA PHE A 115 6.40 14.20 -6.77
C PHE A 115 6.29 15.19 -5.60
N PRO A 116 5.18 15.94 -5.48
CA PRO A 116 4.85 16.67 -4.25
C PRO A 116 4.87 15.76 -3.01
N ALA A 117 5.22 16.29 -1.85
CA ALA A 117 5.24 15.53 -0.59
C ALA A 117 3.89 14.85 -0.27
N ALA A 118 2.78 15.52 -0.60
CA ALA A 118 1.43 14.99 -0.43
C ALA A 118 1.12 13.76 -1.31
N ASN A 119 1.91 13.52 -2.37
CA ASN A 119 1.74 12.39 -3.28
C ASN A 119 2.57 11.18 -2.89
N GLN A 120 3.51 11.29 -1.94
CA GLN A 120 4.35 10.16 -1.51
C GLN A 120 3.53 8.95 -1.01
N PRO A 121 2.43 9.11 -0.27
CA PRO A 121 1.57 7.96 0.09
C PRO A 121 0.87 7.35 -1.12
N ILE A 122 0.57 8.13 -2.16
CA ILE A 122 -0.02 7.65 -3.42
C ILE A 122 1.00 6.82 -4.20
N VAL A 123 2.26 7.30 -4.26
CA VAL A 123 3.38 6.54 -4.85
C VAL A 123 3.55 5.19 -4.14
N ALA A 124 3.46 5.18 -2.80
CA ALA A 124 3.50 3.93 -2.04
C ALA A 124 2.31 3.01 -2.39
N ALA A 125 1.07 3.53 -2.38
CA ALA A 125 -0.13 2.79 -2.72
C ALA A 125 -0.09 2.18 -4.14
N ALA A 126 0.39 2.96 -5.12
CA ALA A 126 0.52 2.54 -6.52
C ALA A 126 1.54 1.40 -6.70
N ARG A 127 2.48 1.22 -5.77
CA ARG A 127 3.50 0.16 -5.78
C ARG A 127 3.08 -1.10 -5.04
N LEU A 128 2.11 -0.99 -4.13
CA LEU A 128 1.68 -2.10 -3.30
C LEU A 128 0.59 -2.93 -4.01
N PRO A 129 0.59 -4.27 -3.86
CA PRO A 129 -0.50 -5.11 -4.32
C PRO A 129 -1.73 -4.95 -3.41
N GLY A 130 -2.84 -5.61 -3.77
CA GLY A 130 -4.04 -5.72 -2.91
C GLY A 130 -4.00 -6.87 -1.90
N GLU A 131 -2.94 -7.68 -1.92
CA GLU A 131 -2.81 -8.90 -1.11
C GLU A 131 -1.46 -8.95 -0.43
N TYR A 132 -1.48 -9.23 0.88
CA TYR A 132 -0.27 -9.35 1.69
C TYR A 132 -0.28 -10.69 2.44
N LEU A 133 0.47 -11.66 1.91
CA LEU A 133 0.60 -12.97 2.53
C LEU A 133 1.50 -12.89 3.76
N ILE A 134 1.08 -13.51 4.86
CA ILE A 134 1.91 -13.77 6.04
C ILE A 134 2.10 -15.28 6.12
N THR A 135 3.35 -15.76 6.19
CA THR A 135 3.61 -17.21 6.21
C THR A 135 2.99 -17.88 7.45
N PRO A 136 2.50 -19.13 7.33
CA PRO A 136 2.00 -19.90 8.45
C PRO A 136 3.14 -20.27 9.41
N ASP A 137 2.74 -20.75 10.58
CA ASP A 137 3.61 -21.43 11.54
C ASP A 137 3.42 -22.95 11.50
N GLY A 138 4.26 -23.68 12.22
CA GLY A 138 4.14 -25.14 12.38
C GLY A 138 4.60 -25.98 11.20
N LEU A 139 5.06 -25.36 10.09
CA LEU A 139 5.69 -26.05 8.96
C LEU A 139 7.20 -26.12 9.15
N ASP A 140 7.84 -27.15 8.57
CA ASP A 140 9.29 -27.14 8.44
C ASP A 140 9.77 -26.13 7.37
N ASN A 141 11.08 -25.85 7.33
CA ASN A 141 11.64 -24.86 6.41
C ASN A 141 11.41 -25.22 4.94
N ILE A 142 11.45 -26.51 4.58
CA ILE A 142 11.31 -26.97 3.19
C ILE A 142 9.86 -26.81 2.74
N GLU A 143 8.91 -27.22 3.57
CA GLU A 143 7.48 -27.06 3.34
C GLU A 143 7.09 -25.59 3.21
N LEU A 144 7.61 -24.75 4.10
CA LEU A 144 7.35 -23.32 4.09
C LEU A 144 7.89 -22.65 2.81
N LEU A 145 9.13 -22.94 2.42
CA LEU A 145 9.71 -22.39 1.18
C LEU A 145 8.98 -22.88 -0.07
N ARG A 146 8.54 -24.15 -0.12
CA ARG A 146 7.70 -24.68 -1.21
C ARG A 146 6.35 -23.98 -1.29
N GLY A 147 5.69 -23.76 -0.15
CA GLY A 147 4.43 -23.02 -0.08
C GLY A 147 4.59 -21.58 -0.53
N MET A 148 5.66 -20.88 -0.10
CA MET A 148 5.99 -19.55 -0.59
C MET A 148 6.21 -19.53 -2.11
N GLN A 149 6.94 -20.51 -2.65
CA GLN A 149 7.19 -20.61 -4.09
C GLN A 149 5.88 -20.75 -4.87
N LYS A 150 4.99 -21.63 -4.42
CA LYS A 150 3.65 -21.84 -5.00
C LYS A 150 2.81 -20.55 -4.91
N ALA A 151 2.79 -19.88 -3.75
CA ALA A 151 2.03 -18.65 -3.56
C ALA A 151 2.50 -17.53 -4.50
N ILE A 152 3.83 -17.34 -4.62
CA ILE A 152 4.43 -16.33 -5.51
C ILE A 152 4.15 -16.66 -6.98
N ALA A 153 4.25 -17.93 -7.37
CA ALA A 153 3.88 -18.38 -8.71
C ALA A 153 2.38 -18.19 -9.00
N GLY A 154 1.53 -18.30 -7.97
CA GLY A 154 0.10 -18.01 -8.02
C GLY A 154 -0.27 -16.52 -8.04
N GLY A 155 0.72 -15.62 -7.98
CA GLY A 155 0.52 -14.17 -8.16
C GLY A 155 0.78 -13.32 -6.93
N ILE A 156 1.05 -13.90 -5.75
CA ILE A 156 1.37 -13.12 -4.54
C ILE A 156 2.63 -12.29 -4.76
N LYS A 157 2.52 -10.97 -4.56
CA LYS A 157 3.62 -10.00 -4.76
C LYS A 157 4.18 -9.39 -3.48
N LEU A 158 3.56 -9.62 -2.32
CA LEU A 158 4.01 -9.11 -1.02
C LEU A 158 3.87 -10.21 0.02
N VAL A 159 4.98 -10.56 0.68
CA VAL A 159 5.07 -11.68 1.62
C VAL A 159 5.76 -11.24 2.91
N GLN A 160 5.20 -11.56 4.07
CA GLN A 160 5.83 -11.45 5.38
C GLN A 160 6.28 -12.81 5.86
N LEU A 161 7.57 -12.97 6.15
CA LEU A 161 8.07 -14.15 6.85
C LEU A 161 7.77 -14.02 8.35
N ARG A 162 6.80 -14.79 8.84
CA ARG A 162 6.35 -14.75 10.24
C ARG A 162 7.39 -15.39 11.16
N ALA A 163 7.59 -14.80 12.34
CA ALA A 163 8.58 -15.22 13.34
C ALA A 163 7.93 -15.49 14.72
N PRO A 164 7.02 -16.47 14.84
CA PRO A 164 6.25 -16.66 16.08
C PRO A 164 7.13 -17.09 17.27
N GLY A 165 8.23 -17.80 17.00
CA GLY A 165 9.19 -18.27 18.01
C GLY A 165 10.35 -17.30 18.29
N GLY A 166 10.30 -16.08 17.75
CA GLY A 166 11.39 -15.10 17.84
C GLY A 166 12.40 -15.19 16.69
N TYR A 167 13.59 -14.63 16.92
CA TYR A 167 14.60 -14.34 15.89
C TYR A 167 15.89 -15.13 16.12
N ASP A 168 15.78 -16.45 16.13
CA ASP A 168 16.92 -17.34 16.33
C ASP A 168 17.73 -17.54 15.03
N PRO A 169 18.90 -18.22 15.08
CA PRO A 169 19.69 -18.49 13.89
C PRO A 169 18.92 -19.26 12.80
N LYS A 170 17.98 -20.15 13.16
CA LYS A 170 17.19 -20.92 12.18
C LYS A 170 16.25 -20.02 11.39
N TYR A 171 15.61 -19.06 12.07
CA TYR A 171 14.80 -18.04 11.42
C TYR A 171 15.66 -17.16 10.50
N ARG A 172 16.88 -16.81 10.92
CA ARG A 172 17.81 -16.04 10.08
C ARG A 172 18.20 -16.78 8.80
N ASP A 173 18.53 -18.06 8.90
CA ASP A 173 18.86 -18.90 7.73
C ASP A 173 17.66 -19.01 6.78
N LEU A 174 16.46 -19.25 7.33
CA LEU A 174 15.22 -19.26 6.56
C LEU A 174 14.94 -17.91 5.87
N ALA A 175 15.25 -16.79 6.52
CA ALA A 175 15.10 -15.46 5.94
C ALA A 175 16.03 -15.24 4.74
N VAL A 176 17.23 -15.83 4.74
CA VAL A 176 18.16 -15.79 3.59
C VAL A 176 17.55 -16.54 2.40
N ASP A 177 17.07 -17.77 2.63
CA ASP A 177 16.44 -18.58 1.58
C ASP A 177 15.17 -17.92 1.03
N ALA A 178 14.33 -17.38 1.92
CA ALA A 178 13.14 -16.63 1.55
C ALA A 178 13.47 -15.39 0.70
N ALA A 179 14.55 -14.66 1.04
CA ALA A 179 14.99 -13.50 0.26
C ALA A 179 15.43 -13.90 -1.15
N GLY A 180 16.17 -15.01 -1.29
CA GLY A 180 16.55 -15.57 -2.58
C GLY A 180 15.34 -16.01 -3.41
N LEU A 181 14.35 -16.63 -2.77
CA LEU A 181 13.11 -17.06 -3.43
C LEU A 181 12.27 -15.90 -3.96
N CYS A 182 12.16 -14.82 -3.18
CA CYS A 182 11.37 -13.63 -3.51
C CYS A 182 12.04 -12.71 -4.55
N ALA A 183 13.36 -12.78 -4.70
CA ALA A 183 14.13 -11.87 -5.56
C ALA A 183 13.54 -11.73 -6.98
N GLY A 184 13.18 -10.50 -7.34
CA GLY A 184 12.60 -10.15 -8.65
C GLY A 184 11.16 -10.62 -8.87
N LYS A 185 10.52 -11.28 -7.90
CA LYS A 185 9.19 -11.90 -8.04
C LYS A 185 8.15 -11.34 -7.07
N ALA A 186 8.57 -11.06 -5.84
CA ALA A 186 7.73 -10.53 -4.76
C ALA A 186 8.59 -9.71 -3.77
N GLN A 187 7.97 -8.78 -3.06
CA GLN A 187 8.60 -8.07 -1.95
C GLN A 187 8.52 -8.92 -0.67
N LEU A 188 9.68 -9.24 -0.10
CA LEU A 188 9.78 -9.88 1.21
C LEU A 188 9.80 -8.82 2.31
N MET A 189 9.00 -9.04 3.37
CA MET A 189 8.97 -8.27 4.60
C MET A 189 9.43 -9.17 5.75
N LEU A 190 10.44 -8.73 6.50
CA LEU A 190 10.96 -9.47 7.65
C LEU A 190 10.51 -8.84 8.96
N LYS A 191 10.42 -9.67 10.00
CA LYS A 191 10.34 -9.24 11.39
C LYS A 191 11.66 -9.60 12.07
N GLY A 192 12.23 -8.69 12.83
CA GLY A 192 13.49 -8.98 13.50
C GLY A 192 14.11 -7.80 14.24
N PRO A 193 15.29 -8.04 14.84
CA PRO A 193 16.14 -7.01 15.40
C PRO A 193 16.64 -6.05 14.30
N LEU A 194 16.66 -4.75 14.56
CA LEU A 194 17.07 -3.75 13.56
C LEU A 194 18.55 -3.89 13.17
N GLU A 195 19.36 -4.57 13.98
CA GLU A 195 20.76 -4.86 13.69
C GLU A 195 20.92 -5.72 12.43
N TRP A 196 19.89 -6.47 12.02
CA TRP A 196 19.91 -7.33 10.83
C TRP A 196 19.61 -6.58 9.53
N LEU A 197 19.30 -5.28 9.59
CA LEU A 197 18.94 -4.50 8.39
C LEU A 197 20.02 -4.54 7.30
N GLY A 198 21.29 -4.62 7.69
CA GLY A 198 22.43 -4.70 6.77
C GLY A 198 22.58 -6.06 6.10
N ASP A 199 22.09 -7.13 6.73
CA ASP A 199 22.18 -8.50 6.21
C ASP A 199 21.16 -8.77 5.09
N PHE A 200 20.05 -7.99 5.08
CA PHE A 200 18.93 -8.19 4.16
C PHE A 200 18.59 -6.91 3.37
N PRO A 201 19.49 -6.42 2.49
CA PRO A 201 19.32 -5.12 1.81
C PRO A 201 18.09 -5.04 0.89
N SER A 202 17.63 -6.17 0.35
CA SER A 202 16.46 -6.26 -0.53
C SER A 202 15.14 -6.47 0.22
N ALA A 203 15.18 -6.83 1.50
CA ALA A 203 13.99 -7.02 2.32
C ALA A 203 13.50 -5.68 2.89
N GLY A 204 12.19 -5.55 2.96
CA GLY A 204 11.55 -4.55 3.81
C GLY A 204 11.46 -5.04 5.25
N TRP A 205 11.18 -4.11 6.16
CA TRP A 205 11.07 -4.40 7.58
C TRP A 205 9.64 -4.17 8.08
N HIS A 206 9.12 -5.07 8.89
CA HIS A 206 7.80 -4.94 9.50
C HIS A 206 7.94 -4.93 11.03
N LEU A 207 7.69 -3.77 11.64
CA LEU A 207 7.76 -3.60 13.08
C LEU A 207 6.54 -4.20 13.78
N THR A 208 6.76 -4.81 14.93
CA THR A 208 5.66 -5.08 15.87
C THR A 208 5.16 -3.77 16.49
N ALA A 209 3.96 -3.75 17.05
CA ALA A 209 3.44 -2.59 17.78
C ALA A 209 4.34 -2.20 18.98
N GLU A 210 4.98 -3.17 19.63
CA GLU A 210 5.96 -2.93 20.69
C GLU A 210 7.22 -2.22 20.16
N GLN A 211 7.78 -2.72 19.05
CA GLN A 211 8.94 -2.08 18.40
C GLN A 211 8.60 -0.67 17.93
N LEU A 212 7.39 -0.47 17.37
CA LEU A 212 6.92 0.83 16.93
C LEU A 212 6.88 1.82 18.11
N ARG A 213 6.24 1.46 19.23
CA ARG A 213 6.22 2.29 20.46
C ARG A 213 7.62 2.61 20.97
N LYS A 214 8.52 1.64 20.92
CA LYS A 214 9.89 1.80 21.41
C LYS A 214 10.73 2.75 20.54
N TYR A 215 10.53 2.74 19.23
CA TYR A 215 11.45 3.37 18.27
C TYR A 215 10.87 4.57 17.51
N ALA A 216 9.55 4.80 17.48
CA ALA A 216 8.95 5.88 16.69
C ALA A 216 9.54 7.26 17.00
N SER A 217 9.87 7.55 18.26
CA SER A 217 10.50 8.81 18.67
C SER A 217 11.91 9.03 18.13
N ARG A 218 12.57 7.98 17.65
CA ARG A 218 13.90 8.03 17.02
C ARG A 218 13.82 8.25 15.51
N GLY A 219 12.61 8.26 14.93
CA GLY A 219 12.39 8.38 13.50
C GLY A 219 12.69 7.08 12.73
N ARG A 220 12.73 7.22 11.42
CA ARG A 220 12.92 6.09 10.49
C ARG A 220 14.34 5.47 10.64
N PRO A 221 14.47 4.16 10.84
CA PRO A 221 15.76 3.52 11.15
C PRO A 221 16.63 3.23 9.92
N PHE A 222 16.11 3.40 8.70
CA PHE A 222 16.83 3.15 7.44
C PHE A 222 16.26 4.01 6.29
N PRO A 223 16.98 4.17 5.16
CA PRO A 223 16.57 5.05 4.07
C PRO A 223 15.18 4.76 3.49
N GLU A 224 14.56 5.78 2.89
CA GLU A 224 13.17 5.73 2.36
C GLU A 224 13.00 4.83 1.12
N ASN A 225 14.09 4.43 0.48
CA ASN A 225 14.05 3.55 -0.70
C ASN A 225 13.76 2.07 -0.37
N ARG A 226 13.72 1.69 0.91
CA ARG A 226 13.39 0.34 1.38
C ARG A 226 12.06 0.36 2.11
N TRP A 227 11.23 -0.67 1.97
CA TRP A 227 9.92 -0.70 2.65
C TRP A 227 10.03 -0.83 4.17
N LEU A 228 9.29 0.01 4.88
CA LEU A 228 9.04 -0.06 6.32
C LEU A 228 7.53 -0.18 6.56
N ALA A 229 7.14 -1.15 7.35
CA ALA A 229 5.76 -1.34 7.77
C ALA A 229 5.65 -1.52 9.28
N ALA A 230 4.44 -1.39 9.82
CA ALA A 230 4.18 -1.69 11.21
C ALA A 230 2.83 -2.38 11.43
N SER A 231 2.78 -3.22 12.47
CA SER A 231 1.53 -3.74 13.01
C SER A 231 0.87 -2.65 13.87
N CYS A 232 -0.39 -2.32 13.57
CA CYS A 232 -1.20 -1.35 14.29
C CYS A 232 -2.56 -1.94 14.68
N HIS A 233 -3.11 -1.45 15.78
CA HIS A 233 -4.32 -1.94 16.43
C HIS A 233 -5.25 -0.81 16.86
N ASN A 234 -4.80 0.45 16.87
CA ASN A 234 -5.57 1.60 17.32
C ASN A 234 -5.00 2.92 16.77
N ALA A 235 -5.66 4.04 17.08
CA ALA A 235 -5.27 5.39 16.62
C ALA A 235 -3.90 5.85 17.15
N GLU A 236 -3.53 5.48 18.38
CA GLU A 236 -2.22 5.82 18.96
C GLU A 236 -1.09 5.21 18.14
N GLU A 237 -1.21 3.93 17.80
CA GLU A 237 -0.20 3.23 16.99
C GLU A 237 -0.14 3.76 15.55
N LEU A 238 -1.28 4.15 14.97
CA LEU A 238 -1.28 4.82 13.66
C LEU A 238 -0.52 6.16 13.71
N ALA A 239 -0.73 6.97 14.76
CA ALA A 239 0.00 8.22 14.93
C ALA A 239 1.52 7.98 15.10
N LEU A 240 1.92 6.95 15.85
CA LEU A 240 3.32 6.55 15.97
C LEU A 240 3.90 6.07 14.64
N ALA A 241 3.10 5.37 13.83
CA ALA A 241 3.48 4.92 12.49
C ALA A 241 3.72 6.10 11.53
N GLU A 242 2.87 7.13 11.60
CA GLU A 242 3.10 8.39 10.87
C GLU A 242 4.39 9.08 11.33
N GLN A 243 4.57 9.24 12.65
CA GLN A 243 5.76 9.85 13.24
C GLN A 243 7.05 9.14 12.82
N MET A 244 7.05 7.81 12.80
CA MET A 244 8.21 7.02 12.39
C MET A 244 8.47 7.08 10.89
N GLY A 245 7.50 7.56 10.10
CA GLY A 245 7.59 7.58 8.66
C GLY A 245 7.47 6.20 8.03
N VAL A 246 6.65 5.28 8.57
CA VAL A 246 6.41 3.97 7.92
C VAL A 246 5.76 4.15 6.55
N ASP A 247 5.88 3.20 5.63
CA ASP A 247 5.33 3.32 4.28
C ASP A 247 3.91 2.72 4.18
N PHE A 248 3.60 1.71 5.00
CA PHE A 248 2.26 1.14 5.14
C PHE A 248 2.08 0.44 6.49
N VAL A 249 0.85 0.08 6.85
CA VAL A 249 0.55 -0.65 8.09
C VAL A 249 -0.34 -1.85 7.85
N THR A 250 -0.35 -2.78 8.80
CA THR A 250 -1.47 -3.70 8.96
C THR A 250 -2.35 -3.23 10.12
N LEU A 251 -3.67 -3.17 9.92
CA LEU A 251 -4.64 -2.85 10.96
C LEU A 251 -5.45 -4.09 11.34
N SER A 252 -5.40 -4.49 12.62
CA SER A 252 -5.94 -5.79 13.07
C SER A 252 -6.29 -5.85 14.56
N PRO A 253 -7.05 -6.86 15.01
CA PRO A 253 -7.86 -7.76 14.19
C PRO A 253 -9.17 -7.07 13.77
N VAL A 254 -9.57 -7.24 12.51
CA VAL A 254 -10.84 -6.67 11.99
C VAL A 254 -12.03 -7.54 12.40
N GLN A 255 -11.86 -8.85 12.34
CA GLN A 255 -12.82 -9.88 12.72
C GLN A 255 -12.17 -10.89 13.67
N PRO A 256 -12.95 -11.75 14.37
CA PRO A 256 -12.40 -12.83 15.18
C PRO A 256 -11.42 -13.71 14.39
N THR A 257 -10.33 -14.14 15.03
CA THR A 257 -9.29 -14.91 14.36
C THR A 257 -8.76 -16.04 15.23
N LEU A 258 -8.48 -17.19 14.61
CA LEU A 258 -7.86 -18.34 15.30
C LEU A 258 -6.43 -18.06 15.78
N THR A 259 -5.75 -17.06 15.21
CA THR A 259 -4.35 -16.74 15.60
C THR A 259 -4.29 -16.00 16.94
N HIS A 260 -5.33 -15.22 17.26
CA HIS A 260 -5.46 -14.45 18.50
C HIS A 260 -6.93 -14.49 18.96
N PRO A 261 -7.40 -15.61 19.54
CA PRO A 261 -8.81 -15.82 19.84
C PRO A 261 -9.36 -14.87 20.93
N ASP A 262 -8.50 -14.41 21.83
CA ASP A 262 -8.87 -13.53 22.94
C ASP A 262 -8.86 -12.04 22.58
N ALA A 263 -8.40 -11.69 21.37
CA ALA A 263 -8.34 -10.30 20.94
C ALA A 263 -9.73 -9.78 20.56
N GLN A 264 -10.11 -8.61 21.08
CA GLN A 264 -11.34 -7.95 20.67
C GLN A 264 -11.21 -7.39 19.24
N PRO A 265 -12.08 -7.77 18.30
CA PRO A 265 -12.05 -7.23 16.95
C PRO A 265 -12.45 -5.75 16.90
N LEU A 266 -11.83 -5.01 15.99
CA LEU A 266 -12.20 -3.61 15.68
C LEU A 266 -13.59 -3.53 15.06
N GLY A 267 -13.91 -4.47 14.15
CA GLY A 267 -15.04 -4.37 13.25
C GLY A 267 -14.81 -3.37 12.11
N TRP A 268 -15.60 -3.52 11.04
CA TRP A 268 -15.45 -2.75 9.80
C TRP A 268 -15.64 -1.25 9.99
N GLN A 269 -16.63 -0.84 10.79
CA GLN A 269 -16.93 0.58 11.01
C GLN A 269 -15.76 1.31 11.70
N GLN A 270 -15.21 0.73 12.77
CA GLN A 270 -14.09 1.32 13.49
C GLN A 270 -12.82 1.31 12.63
N ALA A 271 -12.58 0.24 11.86
CA ALA A 271 -11.46 0.17 10.93
C ALA A 271 -11.53 1.29 9.87
N ALA A 272 -12.69 1.50 9.25
CA ALA A 272 -12.89 2.57 8.28
C ALA A 272 -12.69 3.96 8.89
N GLN A 273 -13.15 4.19 10.13
CA GLN A 273 -12.91 5.46 10.84
C GLN A 273 -11.43 5.73 11.10
N LEU A 274 -10.66 4.69 11.47
CA LEU A 274 -9.23 4.80 11.69
C LEU A 274 -8.48 5.08 10.38
N ILE A 275 -8.84 4.38 9.30
CA ILE A 275 -8.23 4.57 7.97
C ILE A 275 -8.50 5.98 7.46
N ALA A 276 -9.71 6.52 7.64
CA ALA A 276 -10.05 7.87 7.19
C ALA A 276 -9.19 8.98 7.83
N GLY A 277 -8.58 8.70 9.00
CA GLY A 277 -7.67 9.60 9.69
C GLY A 277 -6.18 9.32 9.47
N PHE A 278 -5.82 8.40 8.56
CA PHE A 278 -4.45 7.95 8.34
C PHE A 278 -4.07 8.02 6.87
N ASN A 279 -2.99 8.75 6.57
CA ASN A 279 -2.67 9.14 5.20
C ASN A 279 -1.89 8.09 4.39
N LYS A 280 -1.65 6.88 4.93
CA LYS A 280 -0.79 5.86 4.30
C LYS A 280 -1.56 4.56 4.02
N PRO A 281 -1.08 3.72 3.10
CA PRO A 281 -1.70 2.43 2.80
C PRO A 281 -1.90 1.56 4.05
N VAL A 282 -3.10 0.97 4.14
CA VAL A 282 -3.50 0.08 5.24
C VAL A 282 -3.91 -1.26 4.66
N PHE A 283 -3.29 -2.35 5.12
CA PHE A 283 -3.82 -3.70 4.91
C PHE A 283 -4.66 -4.13 6.10
N LEU A 284 -5.89 -4.53 5.86
CA LEU A 284 -6.76 -5.10 6.88
C LEU A 284 -6.34 -6.54 7.19
N LEU A 285 -6.21 -6.88 8.46
CA LEU A 285 -5.74 -8.19 8.93
C LEU A 285 -6.60 -8.70 10.09
N GLY A 286 -6.69 -10.02 10.22
CA GLY A 286 -7.40 -10.70 11.31
C GLY A 286 -8.84 -11.02 10.93
N GLY A 287 -9.09 -12.30 10.61
CA GLY A 287 -10.40 -12.81 10.22
C GLY A 287 -10.89 -12.31 8.85
N VAL A 288 -9.98 -11.84 7.99
CA VAL A 288 -10.25 -11.40 6.61
C VAL A 288 -9.35 -12.13 5.62
N GLY A 289 -9.80 -12.24 4.38
CA GLY A 289 -9.10 -12.86 3.26
C GLY A 289 -9.59 -12.35 1.90
N PRO A 290 -9.33 -13.09 0.81
CA PRO A 290 -9.70 -12.69 -0.55
C PRO A 290 -11.18 -12.34 -0.74
N SER A 291 -12.09 -12.97 -0.01
CA SER A 291 -13.54 -12.72 -0.07
C SER A 291 -13.94 -11.33 0.44
N GLU A 292 -13.18 -10.75 1.37
CA GLU A 292 -13.47 -9.42 1.93
C GLU A 292 -12.71 -8.29 1.21
N ARG A 293 -12.01 -8.59 0.11
CA ARG A 293 -11.18 -7.62 -0.61
C ARG A 293 -11.97 -6.38 -1.07
N GLN A 294 -13.16 -6.60 -1.63
CA GLN A 294 -14.03 -5.51 -2.08
C GLN A 294 -14.42 -4.59 -0.91
N GLN A 295 -14.82 -5.18 0.22
CA GLN A 295 -15.19 -4.43 1.43
C GLN A 295 -14.00 -3.67 2.03
N ALA A 296 -12.79 -4.22 1.93
CA ALA A 296 -11.57 -3.53 2.34
C ALA A 296 -11.33 -2.26 1.53
N TRP A 297 -11.47 -2.31 0.20
CA TRP A 297 -11.34 -1.13 -0.66
C TRP A 297 -12.41 -0.08 -0.38
N GLU A 298 -13.66 -0.50 -0.18
CA GLU A 298 -14.76 0.40 0.19
C GLU A 298 -14.54 1.08 1.56
N SER A 299 -13.79 0.43 2.44
CA SER A 299 -13.37 0.98 3.74
C SER A 299 -12.13 1.89 3.65
N GLY A 300 -11.56 2.09 2.45
CA GLY A 300 -10.37 2.91 2.21
C GLY A 300 -9.04 2.17 2.39
N ALA A 301 -9.05 0.84 2.57
CA ALA A 301 -7.84 0.06 2.72
C ALA A 301 -7.17 -0.22 1.37
N GLN A 302 -5.85 -0.42 1.38
CA GLN A 302 -5.08 -0.90 0.23
C GLN A 302 -5.54 -2.29 -0.20
N GLY A 303 -5.89 -3.13 0.78
CA GLY A 303 -6.33 -4.49 0.57
C GLY A 303 -6.34 -5.29 1.87
N VAL A 304 -6.13 -6.60 1.74
CA VAL A 304 -6.23 -7.57 2.83
C VAL A 304 -4.91 -8.30 3.04
N ALA A 305 -4.58 -8.57 4.30
CA ALA A 305 -3.47 -9.40 4.70
C ALA A 305 -3.98 -10.63 5.47
N GLY A 306 -3.26 -11.74 5.35
CA GLY A 306 -3.69 -12.97 6.00
C GLY A 306 -2.67 -14.09 5.88
N ILE A 307 -2.97 -15.19 6.58
CA ILE A 307 -2.14 -16.40 6.60
C ILE A 307 -2.77 -17.46 5.71
N ARG A 308 -3.67 -18.26 6.28
CA ARG A 308 -4.28 -19.43 5.62
C ARG A 308 -5.05 -19.08 4.35
N ALA A 309 -5.73 -17.93 4.35
CA ALA A 309 -6.54 -17.49 3.21
C ALA A 309 -5.74 -17.21 1.93
N PHE A 310 -4.41 -17.06 2.04
CA PHE A 310 -3.50 -16.84 0.92
C PHE A 310 -2.47 -17.96 0.77
N TRP A 311 -2.48 -18.95 1.67
CA TRP A 311 -1.53 -20.06 1.61
C TRP A 311 -2.07 -21.12 0.64
N PRO A 312 -1.26 -21.59 -0.31
CA PRO A 312 -1.70 -22.62 -1.25
C PRO A 312 -2.00 -23.91 -0.50
N ASP A 313 -3.11 -24.56 -0.84
CA ASP A 313 -3.43 -25.89 -0.31
C ASP A 313 -2.31 -26.89 -0.61
N GLU A 314 -2.08 -27.82 0.32
CA GLU A 314 -1.25 -28.98 0.06
C GLU A 314 -1.93 -29.87 -0.98
N ILE A 315 -1.52 -29.76 -2.24
CA ILE A 315 -1.74 -30.84 -3.18
C ILE A 315 -0.77 -31.95 -2.77
N VAL A 316 -1.35 -33.01 -2.19
CA VAL A 316 -0.76 -34.33 -1.93
C VAL A 316 0.00 -34.85 -3.14
#